data_AF-A0A2V5U5Q9-F1
#
_entry.id   AF-A0A2V5U5Q9-F1
#
_cell.length_a   1.000
_cell.length_b   1.000
_cell.length_c   1.000
_cell.angle_alpha   90.00
_cell.angle_beta   90.00
_cell.angle_gamma   90.00
#
_symmetry.space_group_name_H-M   'P 1'
#
loop_
_entity.id
_entity.type
_entity.pdbx_description
1 polymer ?
#
loop_
_entity_poly.entity_id
_entity_poly.type
_entity_poly.pdbx_seq_one_letter_code
_entity_poly.pdbx_strand_id
1 'polypeptide(L)'
;MNNSTTCPERVSAIPSPPERTTRTSTSNRLTNVSLLRQPVEPEVVTGPLVVEPKAEPPSSRRRLFFRCARLVLTGAVLAGVGAYARHTFNSATSEQAYINAEMTVLRAPIEGQLRLEPVQPGALIFRGTTLFRIENPRFGNQESTAQLNWLRELTERLQAEAGEAAVRCQKQEQVYRLHEKLHEEKLISRLAFLEEETKLALARTALSTRQVQARQAEARTRDVERQVELQKEAMLEMPFDGVAWTIPAKTGAQVAAHEPVLQVIDPRRIWVDAFFQEKHAPKLRVGARVTVRALDGRETWRGRVESIRGGVGRIAYENFAAGLPGDFTRRRVAVRVAMESDNPYEASQFFGVGRSVVVAVDDHE
;
A
#
# COMPACT_ATOMS: atom_id res chain seq x y z
N MET A 1 -17.55 -25.97 -53.73
CA MET A 1 -17.62 -26.65 -52.42
C MET A 1 -17.49 -25.57 -51.37
N ASN A 2 -18.61 -24.94 -50.99
CA ASN A 2 -19.43 -25.27 -49.79
C ASN A 2 -18.69 -24.86 -48.50
N ASN A 3 -19.25 -24.21 -47.50
CA ASN A 3 -20.51 -23.51 -47.25
C ASN A 3 -20.35 -22.91 -45.84
N SER A 4 -21.32 -22.06 -45.47
CA SER A 4 -21.80 -21.77 -44.10
C SER A 4 -21.20 -20.58 -43.36
N THR A 5 -21.96 -19.75 -42.63
CA THR A 5 -23.41 -19.44 -42.59
C THR A 5 -23.48 -18.18 -41.71
N THR A 6 -24.01 -17.10 -42.26
CA THR A 6 -24.40 -15.88 -41.55
C THR A 6 -25.80 -16.10 -40.94
N CYS A 7 -25.98 -15.85 -39.63
CA CYS A 7 -27.30 -15.67 -39.02
C CYS A 7 -27.25 -14.66 -37.86
N PRO A 8 -28.39 -14.02 -37.53
CA PRO A 8 -28.42 -12.64 -37.08
C PRO A 8 -28.74 -12.43 -35.59
N GLU A 9 -28.42 -11.23 -35.15
CA GLU A 9 -28.63 -10.61 -33.84
C GLU A 9 -30.13 -10.48 -33.51
N ARG A 10 -30.56 -11.05 -32.38
CA ARG A 10 -31.95 -11.07 -31.92
C ARG A 10 -32.14 -10.05 -30.80
N VAL A 11 -32.96 -9.05 -31.12
CA VAL A 11 -33.59 -8.08 -30.21
C VAL A 11 -34.38 -8.80 -29.12
N SER A 12 -34.21 -8.40 -27.85
CA SER A 12 -35.23 -8.60 -26.81
C SER A 12 -35.25 -7.42 -25.86
N ALA A 13 -36.42 -6.78 -25.83
CA ALA A 13 -36.77 -5.62 -25.03
C ALA A 13 -37.12 -6.03 -23.59
N ILE A 14 -36.68 -5.23 -22.62
CA ILE A 14 -37.15 -5.28 -21.23
C ILE A 14 -37.86 -3.95 -20.95
N PRO A 15 -39.14 -3.96 -20.49
CA PRO A 15 -39.87 -2.73 -20.20
C PRO A 15 -39.56 -2.22 -18.79
N SER A 16 -39.30 -0.91 -18.71
CA SER A 16 -39.18 -0.08 -17.51
C SER A 16 -40.55 0.22 -16.87
N PRO A 17 -40.67 0.28 -15.53
CA PRO A 17 -41.90 0.68 -14.86
C PRO A 17 -42.02 2.22 -14.76
N PRO A 18 -43.24 2.79 -14.84
CA PRO A 18 -43.40 4.24 -14.84
C PRO A 18 -43.51 4.89 -13.46
N GLU A 19 -43.17 6.18 -13.51
CA GLU A 19 -43.15 7.24 -12.51
C GLU A 19 -44.44 7.39 -11.70
N ARG A 20 -44.27 7.70 -10.41
CA ARG A 20 -45.34 8.14 -9.51
C ARG A 20 -45.23 9.64 -9.31
N THR A 21 -46.06 10.41 -10.02
CA THR A 21 -46.23 11.85 -9.83
C THR A 21 -47.34 12.16 -8.81
N THR A 22 -46.99 13.15 -8.00
CA THR A 22 -47.75 13.99 -7.06
C THR A 22 -49.22 14.30 -7.40
N ARG A 23 -50.09 14.45 -6.38
CA ARG A 23 -50.68 15.76 -5.94
C ARG A 23 -51.96 15.62 -5.06
N THR A 24 -52.04 16.55 -4.08
CA THR A 24 -53.23 17.22 -3.48
C THR A 24 -54.32 16.39 -2.80
N SER A 25 -54.62 16.58 -1.51
CA SER A 25 -55.33 17.72 -0.87
C SER A 25 -56.82 17.80 -1.21
N THR A 26 -57.63 18.10 -0.17
CA THR A 26 -59.03 18.60 -0.10
C THR A 26 -59.97 17.57 0.58
N SER A 27 -60.26 17.69 1.88
CA SER A 27 -61.23 18.58 2.57
C SER A 27 -62.71 18.17 2.41
N ASN A 28 -63.35 17.95 3.59
CA ASN A 28 -64.78 18.07 3.91
C ASN A 28 -65.74 17.08 3.22
N ARG A 29 -66.92 16.71 3.75
CA ARG A 29 -67.82 17.31 4.75
C ARG A 29 -68.83 16.23 5.17
N LEU A 30 -69.23 16.30 6.44
CA LEU A 30 -70.57 16.07 7.03
C LEU A 30 -71.58 15.16 6.28
N THR A 31 -72.06 14.11 6.95
CA THR A 31 -73.52 13.86 7.04
C THR A 31 -73.90 13.19 8.36
N ASN A 32 -74.85 13.82 9.04
CA ASN A 32 -75.58 13.37 10.22
C ASN A 32 -76.35 12.07 9.97
N VAL A 33 -76.49 11.22 11.00
CA VAL A 33 -77.73 10.46 11.24
C VAL A 33 -77.95 10.38 12.76
N SER A 34 -78.90 11.19 13.24
CA SER A 34 -79.60 11.04 14.52
C SER A 34 -80.56 9.85 14.47
N LEU A 35 -81.09 9.45 15.65
CA LEU A 35 -82.20 8.51 15.97
C LEU A 35 -81.65 7.30 16.78
N LEU A 36 -82.08 6.96 18.00
CA LEU A 36 -83.35 7.16 18.72
C LEU A 36 -83.13 7.19 20.24
N ARG A 37 -83.98 7.96 20.90
CA ARG A 37 -84.20 8.01 22.36
C ARG A 37 -85.29 6.99 22.71
N GLN A 38 -85.11 6.21 23.78
CA GLN A 38 -86.21 5.56 24.50
C GLN A 38 -86.13 5.93 25.99
N PRO A 39 -87.28 6.11 26.68
CA PRO A 39 -87.35 6.62 28.04
C PRO A 39 -87.51 5.47 29.07
N VAL A 40 -86.91 5.61 30.26
CA VAL A 40 -87.29 4.84 31.45
C VAL A 40 -87.26 5.77 32.67
N GLU A 41 -88.33 5.65 33.45
CA GLU A 41 -88.72 6.39 34.66
C GLU A 41 -87.80 6.18 35.89
N PRO A 42 -87.95 7.00 36.95
CA PRO A 42 -86.93 7.21 37.96
C PRO A 42 -87.01 6.21 39.13
N GLU A 43 -85.87 5.64 39.50
CA GLU A 43 -85.74 4.86 40.74
C GLU A 43 -85.08 5.73 41.82
N VAL A 44 -85.89 6.11 42.82
CA VAL A 44 -85.45 6.79 44.03
C VAL A 44 -84.74 5.77 44.91
N VAL A 45 -83.42 5.93 45.07
CA VAL A 45 -82.64 5.23 46.11
C VAL A 45 -81.99 6.28 47.01
N THR A 46 -82.54 6.38 48.21
CA THR A 46 -81.99 7.08 49.37
C THR A 46 -80.77 6.33 49.90
N GLY A 47 -79.61 7.00 49.93
CA GLY A 47 -78.40 6.54 50.60
C GLY A 47 -77.63 7.74 51.19
N PRO A 48 -77.09 7.63 52.42
CA PRO A 48 -76.68 8.79 53.21
C PRO A 48 -75.38 9.44 52.72
N LEU A 49 -75.34 10.77 52.84
CA LEU A 49 -74.20 11.65 52.59
C LEU A 49 -72.98 11.24 53.43
N VAL A 50 -71.95 10.72 52.77
CA VAL A 50 -70.60 10.63 53.33
C VAL A 50 -69.89 11.96 53.07
N VAL A 51 -69.59 12.68 54.14
CA VAL A 51 -68.82 13.92 54.15
C VAL A 51 -67.34 13.57 53.93
N GLU A 52 -66.77 13.94 52.78
CA GLU A 52 -65.32 13.98 52.58
C GLU A 52 -64.69 15.09 53.45
N PRO A 53 -63.63 14.81 54.23
CA PRO A 53 -62.92 15.85 54.95
C PRO A 53 -62.07 16.68 53.98
N LYS A 54 -62.39 17.98 53.93
CA LYS A 54 -61.64 19.04 53.26
C LYS A 54 -60.23 19.15 53.85
N ALA A 55 -59.20 18.79 53.07
CA ALA A 55 -57.80 18.97 53.44
C ALA A 55 -57.41 20.47 53.46
N GLU A 56 -56.81 20.93 54.55
CA GLU A 56 -56.27 22.29 54.69
C GLU A 56 -55.00 22.50 53.85
N PRO A 57 -54.82 23.68 53.22
CA PRO A 57 -53.63 23.95 52.40
C PRO A 57 -52.39 24.31 53.26
N PRO A 58 -51.20 23.76 53.00
CA PRO A 58 -50.00 24.06 53.79
C PRO A 58 -49.44 25.48 53.51
N SER A 59 -48.83 26.07 54.53
CA SER A 59 -48.34 27.46 54.62
C SER A 59 -47.32 27.88 53.54
N SER A 60 -47.43 29.13 53.07
CA SER A 60 -46.77 29.68 51.87
C SER A 60 -45.25 29.73 51.94
N ARG A 61 -44.65 29.82 53.13
CA ARG A 61 -43.18 29.89 53.32
C ARG A 61 -42.47 28.58 53.02
N ARG A 62 -43.05 27.42 53.37
CA ARG A 62 -42.50 26.11 52.99
C ARG A 62 -42.57 25.91 51.48
N ARG A 63 -43.67 26.31 50.82
CA ARG A 63 -43.77 26.26 49.35
C ARG A 63 -42.74 27.15 48.67
N LEU A 64 -42.42 28.32 49.23
CA LEU A 64 -41.39 29.20 48.69
C LEU A 64 -39.99 28.59 48.83
N PHE A 65 -39.67 28.01 50.00
CA PHE A 65 -38.40 27.32 50.22
C PHE A 65 -38.22 26.10 49.29
N PHE A 66 -39.25 25.25 49.16
CA PHE A 66 -39.21 24.12 48.22
C PHE A 66 -39.15 24.58 46.75
N ARG A 67 -39.74 25.74 46.41
CA ARG A 67 -39.62 26.35 45.07
C ARG A 67 -38.21 26.87 44.80
N CYS A 68 -37.59 27.57 45.74
CA CYS A 68 -36.21 28.03 45.62
C CYS A 68 -35.22 26.87 45.57
N ALA A 69 -35.38 25.86 46.43
CA ALA A 69 -34.56 24.65 46.43
C ALA A 69 -34.69 23.88 45.10
N ARG A 70 -35.92 23.76 44.55
CA ARG A 70 -36.14 23.14 43.24
C ARG A 70 -35.50 23.93 42.10
N LEU A 71 -35.57 25.26 42.13
CA LEU A 71 -34.94 26.13 41.12
C LEU A 71 -33.41 26.01 41.14
N VAL A 72 -32.80 25.98 42.33
CA VAL A 72 -31.35 25.79 42.50
C VAL A 72 -30.94 24.40 41.99
N LEU A 73 -31.69 23.35 42.33
CA LEU A 73 -31.41 21.99 41.87
C LEU A 73 -31.53 21.89 40.34
N THR A 74 -32.57 22.49 39.74
CA THR A 74 -32.73 22.51 38.28
C THR A 74 -31.64 23.33 37.59
N GLY A 75 -31.19 24.43 38.20
CA GLY A 75 -30.08 25.24 37.69
C GLY A 75 -28.75 24.49 37.73
N ALA A 76 -28.48 23.76 38.81
CA ALA A 76 -27.29 22.92 38.94
C ALA A 76 -27.28 21.76 37.93
N VAL A 77 -28.43 21.11 37.71
CA VAL A 77 -28.56 20.07 36.68
C VAL A 77 -28.37 20.64 35.29
N LEU A 78 -28.97 21.79 34.97
CA LEU A 78 -28.80 22.46 33.67
C LEU A 78 -27.36 22.92 33.45
N ALA A 79 -26.69 23.44 34.48
CA ALA A 79 -25.29 23.82 34.42
C ALA A 79 -24.38 22.59 34.23
N GLY A 80 -24.66 21.48 34.92
CA GLY A 80 -23.94 20.22 34.75
C GLY A 80 -24.13 19.62 33.36
N VAL A 81 -25.35 19.62 32.83
CA VAL A 81 -25.65 19.19 31.45
C VAL A 81 -25.00 20.13 30.43
N GLY A 82 -25.00 21.45 30.69
CA GLY A 82 -24.35 22.44 29.83
C GLY A 82 -22.83 22.29 29.81
N ALA A 83 -22.20 22.01 30.95
CA ALA A 83 -20.76 21.74 31.05
C ALA A 83 -20.39 20.42 30.36
N TYR A 84 -21.18 19.36 30.58
CA TYR A 84 -20.98 18.07 29.92
C TYR A 84 -21.15 18.17 28.41
N ALA A 85 -22.21 18.84 27.94
CA ALA A 85 -22.41 19.13 26.53
C ALA A 85 -21.23 19.95 25.96
N ARG A 86 -20.78 21.00 26.65
CA ARG A 86 -19.64 21.79 26.19
C ARG A 86 -18.38 20.93 26.07
N HIS A 87 -18.12 20.02 27.01
CA HIS A 87 -16.97 19.11 26.95
C HIS A 87 -17.05 18.14 25.76
N THR A 88 -18.20 17.49 25.54
CA THR A 88 -18.38 16.55 24.42
C THR A 88 -18.40 17.25 23.06
N PHE A 89 -18.90 18.49 22.99
CA PHE A 89 -18.84 19.31 21.78
C PHE A 89 -17.45 19.90 21.51
N ASN A 90 -16.64 20.12 22.55
CA ASN A 90 -15.31 20.70 22.36
C ASN A 90 -14.26 19.67 21.93
N SER A 91 -14.41 18.41 22.31
CA SER A 91 -13.49 17.33 21.92
C SER A 91 -13.58 17.06 20.41
N ALA A 92 -12.47 17.20 19.68
CA ALA A 92 -12.42 16.84 18.27
C ALA A 92 -12.22 15.31 18.15
N THR A 93 -13.32 14.58 17.98
CA THR A 93 -13.31 13.12 17.80
C THR A 93 -13.74 12.75 16.38
N SER A 94 -13.01 11.83 15.75
CA SER A 94 -13.39 11.17 14.51
C SER A 94 -13.70 9.70 14.78
N GLU A 95 -14.94 9.30 14.48
CA GLU A 95 -15.37 7.89 14.51
C GLU A 95 -15.06 7.14 13.20
N GLN A 96 -14.56 7.86 12.20
CA GLN A 96 -14.25 7.32 10.88
C GLN A 96 -12.76 7.44 10.63
N ALA A 97 -12.03 6.52 11.24
CA ALA A 97 -10.61 6.36 11.02
C ALA A 97 -10.28 4.89 10.76
N TYR A 98 -9.29 4.65 9.92
CA TYR A 98 -8.87 3.32 9.52
C TYR A 98 -7.36 3.17 9.69
N ILE A 99 -6.92 2.03 10.21
CA ILE A 99 -5.51 1.67 10.21
C ILE A 99 -5.13 1.31 8.79
N ASN A 100 -4.11 1.95 8.28
CA ASN A 100 -3.61 1.77 6.92
C ASN A 100 -2.10 1.57 6.96
N ALA A 101 -1.56 0.98 5.90
CA ALA A 101 -0.14 0.74 5.80
C ALA A 101 0.33 0.89 4.36
N GLU A 102 1.63 1.14 4.22
CA GLU A 102 2.28 1.11 2.92
C GLU A 102 2.36 -0.33 2.43
N MET A 103 1.78 -0.58 1.27
CA MET A 103 1.83 -1.88 0.61
C MET A 103 2.88 -1.83 -0.50
N THR A 104 3.84 -2.74 -0.43
CA THR A 104 4.81 -2.94 -1.50
C THR A 104 4.35 -4.08 -2.38
N VAL A 105 4.18 -3.79 -3.67
CA VAL A 105 3.85 -4.79 -4.68
C VAL A 105 5.14 -5.34 -5.26
N LEU A 106 5.46 -6.59 -4.93
CA LEU A 106 6.56 -7.33 -5.53
C LEU A 106 6.12 -7.86 -6.88
N ARG A 107 6.88 -7.48 -7.91
CA ARG A 107 6.58 -7.77 -9.31
C ARG A 107 7.60 -8.73 -9.89
N ALA A 108 7.18 -9.49 -10.89
CA ALA A 108 8.05 -10.34 -11.66
C ALA A 108 9.11 -9.48 -12.38
N PRO A 109 10.42 -9.66 -12.13
CA PRO A 109 11.46 -8.92 -12.84
C PRO A 109 11.61 -9.38 -14.31
N ILE A 110 11.29 -10.64 -14.60
CA ILE A 110 11.35 -11.26 -15.92
C ILE A 110 10.05 -12.02 -16.21
N GLU A 111 9.77 -12.24 -17.50
CA GLU A 111 8.74 -13.19 -17.91
C GLU A 111 9.22 -14.64 -17.76
N GLY A 112 8.33 -15.54 -17.38
CA GLY A 112 8.69 -16.95 -17.22
C GLY A 112 7.68 -17.76 -16.41
N GLN A 113 8.08 -18.97 -16.08
CA GLN A 113 7.32 -19.86 -15.20
C GLN A 113 7.66 -19.55 -13.74
N LEU A 114 6.63 -19.25 -12.96
CA LEU A 114 6.77 -18.88 -11.55
C LEU A 114 6.82 -20.12 -10.64
N ARG A 115 7.80 -20.16 -9.74
CA ARG A 115 7.86 -21.07 -8.59
C ARG A 115 7.83 -20.24 -7.31
N LEU A 116 6.69 -20.27 -6.60
CA LEU A 116 6.52 -19.61 -5.32
C LEU A 116 6.91 -20.54 -4.18
N GLU A 117 7.57 -19.98 -3.18
CA GLU A 117 7.70 -20.62 -1.87
C GLU A 117 6.32 -20.63 -1.19
N PRO A 118 5.93 -21.69 -0.46
CA PRO A 118 4.63 -21.77 0.23
C PRO A 118 4.54 -20.74 1.35
N VAL A 119 4.10 -19.54 1.02
CA VAL A 119 3.77 -18.47 1.97
C VAL A 119 2.26 -18.33 2.07
N GLN A 120 1.74 -18.20 3.28
CA GLN A 120 0.32 -17.94 3.52
C GLN A 120 0.09 -16.44 3.77
N PRO A 121 -1.04 -15.86 3.33
CA PRO A 121 -1.44 -14.52 3.75
C PRO A 121 -1.45 -14.40 5.29
N GLY A 122 -0.87 -13.34 5.82
CA GLY A 122 -0.70 -13.12 7.27
C GLY A 122 0.60 -13.69 7.86
N ALA A 123 1.39 -14.43 7.08
CA ALA A 123 2.70 -14.90 7.52
C ALA A 123 3.71 -13.75 7.56
N LEU A 124 4.58 -13.76 8.58
CA LEU A 124 5.71 -12.85 8.69
C LEU A 124 6.84 -13.33 7.78
N ILE A 125 7.33 -12.43 6.93
CA ILE A 125 8.44 -12.66 6.01
C ILE A 125 9.61 -11.79 6.51
N PHE A 126 10.74 -12.42 6.78
CA PHE A 126 11.97 -11.72 7.15
C PHE A 126 12.74 -11.25 5.91
N ARG A 127 13.54 -10.20 6.09
CA ARG A 127 14.49 -9.74 5.09
C ARG A 127 15.44 -10.88 4.67
N GLY A 128 15.66 -11.01 3.37
CA GLY A 128 16.54 -12.01 2.77
C GLY A 128 15.87 -13.36 2.51
N THR A 129 14.61 -13.57 2.94
CA THR A 129 13.87 -14.78 2.59
C THR A 129 13.53 -14.79 1.10
N THR A 130 13.85 -15.88 0.41
CA THR A 130 13.47 -16.10 -0.98
C THR A 130 11.96 -16.31 -1.08
N LEU A 131 11.29 -15.52 -1.90
CA LEU A 131 9.83 -15.56 -2.05
C LEU A 131 9.38 -16.35 -3.25
N PHE A 132 10.03 -16.08 -4.38
CA PHE A 132 9.76 -16.77 -5.62
C PHE A 132 10.97 -16.78 -6.53
N ARG A 133 10.97 -17.78 -7.40
CA ARG A 133 11.90 -17.96 -8.50
C ARG A 133 11.10 -17.97 -9.79
N ILE A 134 11.56 -17.22 -10.79
CA ILE A 134 11.01 -17.24 -12.13
C ILE A 134 12.07 -17.82 -13.05
N GLU A 135 11.71 -18.87 -13.77
CA GLU A 135 12.57 -19.50 -14.76
C GLU A 135 12.00 -19.20 -16.15
N ASN A 136 12.81 -18.62 -17.04
CA ASN A 136 12.40 -18.39 -18.42
C ASN A 136 12.79 -19.62 -19.27
N PRO A 137 11.83 -20.46 -19.70
CA PRO A 137 12.15 -21.66 -20.47
C PRO A 137 12.71 -21.33 -21.86
N ARG A 138 12.47 -20.12 -22.39
CA ARG A 138 12.87 -19.73 -23.75
C ARG A 138 14.38 -19.47 -23.86
N PHE A 139 15.02 -18.98 -22.80
CA PHE A 139 16.47 -18.74 -22.77
C PHE A 139 17.29 -20.04 -22.62
N GLY A 140 16.63 -21.19 -22.41
CA GLY A 140 17.24 -22.52 -22.49
C GLY A 140 17.33 -23.10 -23.91
N ASN A 141 16.86 -22.38 -24.92
CA ASN A 141 16.83 -22.87 -26.29
C ASN A 141 18.23 -22.89 -26.94
N GLN A 142 18.42 -23.82 -27.89
CA GLN A 142 19.69 -24.05 -28.61
C GLN A 142 20.30 -22.79 -29.24
N GLU A 143 19.47 -21.82 -29.64
CA GLU A 143 19.94 -20.60 -30.29
C GLU A 143 20.70 -19.65 -29.34
N SER A 144 20.17 -19.43 -28.13
CA SER A 144 20.81 -18.57 -27.13
C SER A 144 22.12 -19.18 -26.63
N THR A 145 22.15 -20.51 -26.46
CA THR A 145 23.37 -21.23 -26.07
C THR A 145 24.40 -21.27 -27.19
N ALA A 146 23.98 -21.40 -28.46
CA ALA A 146 24.87 -21.33 -29.61
C ALA A 146 25.57 -19.97 -29.74
N GLN A 147 24.86 -18.87 -29.49
CA GLN A 147 25.46 -17.52 -29.51
C GLN A 147 26.52 -17.34 -28.42
N LEU A 148 26.25 -17.81 -27.20
CA LEU A 148 27.23 -17.80 -26.11
C LEU A 148 28.46 -18.66 -26.44
N ASN A 149 28.25 -19.85 -27.00
CA ASN A 149 29.34 -20.75 -27.37
C ASN A 149 30.23 -20.13 -28.47
N TRP A 150 29.65 -19.50 -29.49
CA TRP A 150 30.40 -18.79 -30.52
C TRP A 150 31.22 -17.64 -29.93
N LEU A 151 30.65 -16.88 -28.99
CA LEU A 151 31.34 -15.76 -28.35
C LEU A 151 32.51 -16.23 -27.47
N ARG A 152 32.34 -17.37 -26.77
CA ARG A 152 33.42 -18.03 -26.02
C ARG A 152 34.54 -18.49 -26.94
N GLU A 153 34.22 -19.16 -28.04
CA GLU A 153 35.19 -19.61 -29.05
C GLU A 153 35.97 -18.42 -29.64
N LEU A 154 35.29 -17.32 -29.96
CA LEU A 154 35.95 -16.10 -30.43
C LEU A 154 36.92 -15.53 -29.38
N THR A 155 36.52 -15.55 -28.10
CA THR A 155 37.34 -15.06 -27.00
C THR A 155 38.58 -15.94 -26.81
N GLU A 156 38.41 -17.26 -26.82
CA GLU A 156 39.50 -18.23 -26.72
C GLU A 156 40.50 -18.08 -27.87
N ARG A 157 39.99 -17.88 -29.10
CA ARG A 157 40.84 -17.62 -30.27
C ARG A 157 41.67 -16.34 -30.10
N LEU A 158 41.06 -15.24 -29.65
CA LEU A 158 41.78 -13.98 -29.43
C LEU A 158 42.80 -14.08 -28.29
N GLN A 159 42.48 -14.83 -27.24
CA GLN A 159 43.43 -15.14 -26.17
C GLN A 159 44.61 -15.97 -26.67
N ALA A 160 44.37 -16.96 -27.53
CA ALA A 160 45.42 -17.74 -28.15
C ALA A 160 46.33 -16.86 -29.03
N GLU A 161 45.77 -15.99 -29.87
CA GLU A 161 46.53 -15.05 -30.70
C GLU A 161 47.37 -14.07 -29.84
N ALA A 162 46.84 -13.62 -28.70
CA ALA A 162 47.56 -12.80 -27.74
C ALA A 162 48.69 -13.58 -27.03
N GLY A 163 48.45 -14.84 -26.67
CA GLY A 163 49.44 -15.74 -26.10
C GLY A 163 50.60 -16.01 -27.06
N GLU A 164 50.29 -16.27 -28.33
CA GLU A 164 51.32 -16.42 -29.37
C GLU A 164 52.13 -15.12 -29.57
N ALA A 165 51.46 -13.97 -29.59
CA ALA A 165 52.14 -12.68 -29.68
C ALA A 165 53.07 -12.44 -28.48
N ALA A 166 52.68 -12.89 -27.28
CA ALA A 166 53.49 -12.78 -26.07
C ALA A 166 54.77 -13.61 -26.20
N VAL A 167 54.65 -14.84 -26.68
CA VAL A 167 55.81 -15.73 -26.93
C VAL A 167 56.73 -15.13 -28.01
N ARG A 168 56.18 -14.57 -29.10
CA ARG A 168 56.97 -13.89 -30.13
C ARG A 168 57.73 -12.70 -29.58
N CYS A 169 57.09 -11.86 -28.77
CA CYS A 169 57.72 -10.71 -28.12
C CYS A 169 58.82 -11.14 -27.15
N GLN A 170 58.59 -12.19 -26.35
CA GLN A 170 59.58 -12.74 -25.43
C GLN A 170 60.82 -13.26 -26.16
N LYS A 171 60.65 -13.99 -27.28
CA LYS A 171 61.76 -14.44 -28.12
C LYS A 171 62.54 -13.27 -28.69
N GLN A 172 61.86 -12.24 -29.20
CA GLN A 172 62.52 -11.04 -29.74
C GLN A 172 63.29 -10.27 -28.64
N GLU A 173 62.77 -10.22 -27.42
CA GLU A 173 63.46 -9.58 -26.30
C GLU A 173 64.74 -10.33 -25.89
N GLN A 174 64.76 -11.67 -25.97
CA GLN A 174 65.98 -12.44 -25.75
C GLN A 174 67.05 -12.13 -26.80
N VAL A 175 66.66 -12.03 -28.09
CA VAL A 175 67.57 -11.65 -29.17
C VAL A 175 68.11 -10.23 -28.96
N TYR A 176 67.24 -9.29 -28.60
CA TYR A 176 67.63 -7.91 -28.30
C TYR A 176 68.67 -7.84 -27.17
N ARG A 177 68.45 -8.56 -26.05
CA ARG A 177 69.41 -8.61 -24.92
C ARG A 177 70.77 -9.19 -25.32
N LEU A 178 70.79 -10.14 -26.27
CA LEU A 178 72.05 -10.67 -26.79
C LEU A 178 72.78 -9.60 -27.62
N HIS A 179 72.07 -8.91 -28.51
CA HIS A 179 72.63 -7.87 -29.36
C HIS A 179 73.08 -6.64 -28.56
N GLU A 180 72.41 -6.31 -27.45
CA GLU A 180 72.83 -5.27 -26.52
C GLU A 180 74.25 -5.55 -25.99
N LYS A 181 74.51 -6.76 -25.49
CA LYS A 181 75.85 -7.17 -25.02
C LYS A 181 76.90 -7.14 -26.12
N LEU A 182 76.55 -7.64 -27.32
CA LEU A 182 77.48 -7.63 -28.46
C LEU A 182 77.79 -6.19 -28.94
N HIS A 183 76.85 -5.27 -28.81
CA HIS A 183 77.05 -3.86 -29.12
C HIS A 183 77.95 -3.17 -28.09
N GLU A 184 77.79 -3.48 -26.80
CA GLU A 184 78.70 -3.02 -25.73
C GLU A 184 80.14 -3.48 -25.97
N GLU A 185 80.31 -4.72 -26.42
CA GLU A 185 81.60 -5.30 -26.83
C GLU A 185 82.11 -4.76 -28.18
N LYS A 186 81.34 -3.89 -28.85
CA LYS A 186 81.62 -3.28 -30.17
C LYS A 186 81.79 -4.31 -31.31
N LEU A 187 81.16 -5.47 -31.19
CA LEU A 187 81.23 -6.56 -32.17
C LEU A 187 80.21 -6.41 -33.31
N ILE A 188 79.17 -5.60 -33.12
CA ILE A 188 78.12 -5.37 -34.13
C ILE A 188 78.02 -3.89 -34.53
N SER A 189 77.51 -3.63 -35.73
CA SER A 189 77.28 -2.28 -36.23
C SER A 189 76.11 -1.60 -35.51
N ARG A 190 76.18 -0.27 -35.37
CA ARG A 190 75.08 0.52 -34.79
C ARG A 190 73.76 0.36 -35.55
N LEU A 191 73.81 0.20 -36.87
CA LEU A 191 72.62 -0.01 -37.70
C LEU A 191 71.94 -1.34 -37.36
N ALA A 192 72.69 -2.43 -37.23
CA ALA A 192 72.14 -3.74 -36.88
C ALA A 192 71.46 -3.73 -35.49
N PHE A 193 72.00 -2.98 -34.54
CA PHE A 193 71.37 -2.81 -33.21
C PHE A 193 70.03 -2.07 -33.30
N LEU A 194 69.99 -0.94 -34.04
CA LEU A 194 68.76 -0.16 -34.23
C LEU A 194 67.68 -0.97 -34.96
N GLU A 195 68.05 -1.80 -35.92
CA GLU A 195 67.10 -2.70 -36.60
C GLU A 195 66.42 -3.67 -35.60
N GLU A 196 67.16 -4.28 -34.68
CA GLU A 196 66.57 -5.14 -33.66
C GLU A 196 65.71 -4.37 -32.65
N GLU A 197 66.10 -3.14 -32.30
CA GLU A 197 65.31 -2.26 -31.44
C GLU A 197 63.93 -1.97 -32.08
N THR A 198 63.91 -1.62 -33.37
CA THR A 198 62.65 -1.39 -34.10
C THR A 198 61.80 -2.66 -34.20
N LYS A 199 62.40 -3.84 -34.43
CA LYS A 199 61.69 -5.12 -34.41
C LYS A 199 61.08 -5.43 -33.05
N LEU A 200 61.80 -5.17 -31.95
CA LEU A 200 61.28 -5.33 -30.60
C LEU A 200 60.13 -4.36 -30.32
N ALA A 201 60.26 -3.10 -30.73
CA ALA A 201 59.19 -2.11 -30.60
C ALA A 201 57.93 -2.55 -31.33
N LEU A 202 58.05 -3.03 -32.59
CA LEU A 202 56.93 -3.58 -33.36
C LEU A 202 56.32 -4.83 -32.70
N ALA A 203 57.13 -5.72 -32.15
CA ALA A 203 56.63 -6.90 -31.43
C ALA A 203 55.85 -6.51 -30.17
N ARG A 204 56.32 -5.49 -29.43
CA ARG A 204 55.64 -4.95 -28.24
C ARG A 204 54.32 -4.27 -28.59
N THR A 205 54.27 -3.47 -29.66
CA THR A 205 53.02 -2.83 -30.08
C THR A 205 51.99 -3.86 -30.58
N ALA A 206 52.45 -4.88 -31.32
CA ALA A 206 51.61 -5.99 -31.74
C ALA A 206 51.03 -6.75 -30.52
N LEU A 207 51.88 -7.07 -29.53
CA LEU A 207 51.45 -7.70 -28.28
C LEU A 207 50.40 -6.86 -27.55
N SER A 208 50.69 -5.58 -27.32
CA SER A 208 49.77 -4.66 -26.65
C SER A 208 48.42 -4.60 -27.36
N THR A 209 48.42 -4.51 -28.69
CA THR A 209 47.19 -4.45 -29.49
C THR A 209 46.37 -5.73 -29.33
N ARG A 210 47.01 -6.91 -29.41
CA ARG A 210 46.34 -8.20 -29.26
C ARG A 210 45.82 -8.42 -27.84
N GLN A 211 46.57 -8.00 -26.82
CA GLN A 211 46.13 -8.06 -25.43
C GLN A 211 44.89 -7.17 -25.18
N VAL A 212 44.86 -5.96 -25.75
CA VAL A 212 43.70 -5.08 -25.64
C VAL A 212 42.47 -5.71 -26.32
N GLN A 213 42.64 -6.28 -27.51
CA GLN A 213 41.55 -6.98 -28.21
C GLN A 213 41.02 -8.18 -27.42
N ALA A 214 41.90 -9.01 -26.86
CA ALA A 214 41.51 -10.15 -26.03
C ALA A 214 40.76 -9.70 -24.77
N ARG A 215 41.27 -8.70 -24.04
CA ARG A 215 40.61 -8.14 -22.85
C ARG A 215 39.23 -7.54 -23.17
N GLN A 216 39.09 -6.86 -24.31
CA GLN A 216 37.80 -6.31 -24.75
C GLN A 216 36.81 -7.42 -25.10
N ALA A 217 37.25 -8.48 -25.77
CA ALA A 217 36.40 -9.64 -26.05
C ALA A 217 35.94 -10.33 -24.76
N GLU A 218 36.85 -10.58 -23.81
CA GLU A 218 36.52 -11.16 -22.51
C GLU A 218 35.49 -10.33 -21.74
N ALA A 219 35.66 -9.00 -21.70
CA ALA A 219 34.73 -8.12 -21.02
C ALA A 219 33.33 -8.20 -21.65
N ARG A 220 33.24 -8.17 -22.98
CA ARG A 220 31.97 -8.31 -23.71
C ARG A 220 31.32 -9.67 -23.43
N THR A 221 32.09 -10.76 -23.44
CA THR A 221 31.58 -12.10 -23.14
C THR A 221 31.01 -12.17 -21.73
N ARG A 222 31.73 -11.66 -20.73
CA ARG A 222 31.25 -11.61 -19.34
C ARG A 222 29.98 -10.77 -19.17
N ASP A 223 29.88 -9.66 -19.88
CA ASP A 223 28.70 -8.80 -19.82
C ASP A 223 27.47 -9.48 -20.44
N VAL A 224 27.64 -10.15 -21.58
CA VAL A 224 26.57 -10.93 -22.23
C VAL A 224 26.18 -12.13 -21.37
N GLU A 225 27.13 -12.87 -20.81
CA GLU A 225 26.85 -13.99 -19.89
C GLU A 225 26.03 -13.54 -18.68
N ARG A 226 26.42 -12.42 -18.05
CA ARG A 226 25.66 -11.85 -16.93
C ARG A 226 24.24 -11.46 -17.33
N GLN A 227 24.07 -10.86 -18.50
CA GLN A 227 22.76 -10.48 -19.00
C GLN A 227 21.87 -11.71 -19.26
N VAL A 228 22.44 -12.78 -19.83
CA VAL A 228 21.73 -14.03 -20.06
C VAL A 228 21.34 -14.70 -18.73
N GLU A 229 22.24 -14.72 -17.75
CA GLU A 229 21.95 -15.29 -16.42
C GLU A 229 20.74 -14.60 -15.78
N LEU A 230 20.73 -13.26 -15.79
CA LEU A 230 19.63 -12.44 -15.26
C LEU A 230 18.30 -12.63 -16.00
N GLN A 231 18.35 -12.97 -17.30
CA GLN A 231 17.16 -13.22 -18.12
C GLN A 231 16.66 -14.67 -18.02
N LYS A 232 17.54 -15.61 -17.68
CA LYS A 232 17.22 -17.03 -17.56
C LYS A 232 16.50 -17.33 -16.25
N GLU A 233 17.01 -16.80 -15.15
CA GLU A 233 16.46 -17.03 -13.83
C GLU A 233 16.49 -15.75 -13.01
N ALA A 234 15.36 -15.46 -12.36
CA ALA A 234 15.30 -14.39 -11.38
C ALA A 234 14.74 -14.92 -10.07
N MET A 235 15.55 -14.82 -9.02
CA MET A 235 15.11 -14.99 -7.65
C MET A 235 14.86 -13.62 -7.04
N LEU A 236 13.72 -13.48 -6.36
CA LEU A 236 13.43 -12.30 -5.57
C LEU A 236 13.48 -12.65 -4.08
N GLU A 237 14.41 -12.01 -3.38
CA GLU A 237 14.50 -12.02 -1.93
C GLU A 237 13.75 -10.82 -1.35
N MET A 238 13.20 -11.00 -0.16
CA MET A 238 12.47 -9.95 0.53
C MET A 238 13.43 -8.82 0.98
N PRO A 239 13.23 -7.55 0.57
CA PRO A 239 14.14 -6.45 0.90
C PRO A 239 14.02 -5.93 2.34
N PHE A 240 12.87 -6.15 3.00
CA PHE A 240 12.57 -5.69 4.36
C PHE A 240 11.64 -6.68 5.07
N ASP A 241 11.57 -6.64 6.40
CA ASP A 241 10.65 -7.51 7.15
C ASP A 241 9.21 -7.05 6.96
N GLY A 242 8.31 -7.94 6.56
CA GLY A 242 6.94 -7.58 6.23
C GLY A 242 5.94 -8.72 6.37
N VAL A 243 4.66 -8.43 6.15
CA VAL A 243 3.59 -9.44 6.21
C VAL A 243 2.92 -9.61 4.86
N ALA A 244 2.80 -10.86 4.41
CA ALA A 244 2.14 -11.18 3.14
C ALA A 244 0.66 -10.78 3.19
N TRP A 245 0.24 -9.83 2.35
CA TRP A 245 -1.15 -9.37 2.28
C TRP A 245 -1.98 -10.23 1.32
N THR A 246 -1.59 -10.24 0.06
CA THR A 246 -2.29 -10.98 -1.00
C THR A 246 -1.27 -11.57 -1.96
N ILE A 247 -1.52 -12.81 -2.38
CA ILE A 247 -0.68 -13.57 -3.31
C ILE A 247 -1.52 -13.81 -4.58
N PRO A 248 -1.53 -12.87 -5.54
CA PRO A 248 -2.33 -13.01 -6.76
C PRO A 248 -1.85 -14.16 -7.65
N ALA A 249 -0.54 -14.46 -7.66
CA ALA A 249 0.04 -15.48 -8.52
C ALA A 249 0.05 -16.86 -7.85
N LYS A 250 0.05 -17.91 -8.69
CA LYS A 250 0.10 -19.31 -8.24
C LYS A 250 1.36 -19.99 -8.74
N THR A 251 1.88 -20.95 -7.97
CA THR A 251 3.01 -21.78 -8.40
C THR A 251 2.67 -22.49 -9.70
N GLY A 252 3.59 -22.47 -10.66
CA GLY A 252 3.45 -23.04 -12.00
C GLY A 252 2.77 -22.13 -13.02
N ALA A 253 2.27 -20.96 -12.62
CA ALA A 253 1.70 -19.98 -13.56
C ALA A 253 2.79 -19.35 -14.43
N GLN A 254 2.42 -19.03 -15.68
CA GLN A 254 3.25 -18.19 -16.55
C GLN A 254 2.98 -16.72 -16.19
N VAL A 255 4.03 -15.98 -15.88
CA VAL A 255 3.95 -14.54 -15.55
C VAL A 255 4.71 -13.72 -16.58
N ALA A 256 4.19 -12.53 -16.88
CA ALA A 256 4.87 -11.54 -17.70
C ALA A 256 5.81 -10.67 -16.86
N ALA A 257 6.75 -9.99 -17.51
CA ALA A 257 7.58 -9.00 -16.84
C ALA A 257 6.73 -7.87 -16.24
N HIS A 258 7.07 -7.46 -15.02
CA HIS A 258 6.38 -6.46 -14.18
C HIS A 258 4.98 -6.84 -13.69
N GLU A 259 4.53 -8.08 -13.91
CA GLU A 259 3.28 -8.59 -13.38
C GLU A 259 3.36 -8.70 -11.84
N PRO A 260 2.33 -8.28 -11.08
CA PRO A 260 2.34 -8.37 -9.62
C PRO A 260 2.26 -9.83 -9.16
N VAL A 261 3.21 -10.26 -8.33
CA VAL A 261 3.33 -11.64 -7.83
C VAL A 261 2.90 -11.75 -6.38
N LEU A 262 3.36 -10.81 -5.54
CA LEU A 262 3.10 -10.78 -4.10
C LEU A 262 2.90 -9.35 -3.62
N GLN A 263 1.94 -9.13 -2.73
CA GLN A 263 1.77 -7.86 -2.02
C GLN A 263 2.16 -8.03 -0.56
N VAL A 264 3.00 -7.14 -0.05
CA VAL A 264 3.53 -7.20 1.32
C VAL A 264 3.30 -5.87 2.03
N ILE A 265 2.88 -5.93 3.30
CA ILE A 265 2.73 -4.77 4.18
C ILE A 265 4.06 -4.50 4.89
N ASP A 266 4.51 -3.24 4.87
CA ASP A 266 5.66 -2.78 5.66
C ASP A 266 5.21 -2.38 7.08
N PRO A 267 5.66 -3.09 8.14
CA PRO A 267 5.31 -2.79 9.52
C PRO A 267 5.86 -1.45 10.02
N ARG A 268 6.90 -0.91 9.38
CA ARG A 268 7.52 0.37 9.78
C ARG A 268 6.69 1.57 9.35
N ARG A 269 5.74 1.37 8.44
CA ARG A 269 4.96 2.43 7.78
C ARG A 269 3.48 2.17 7.91
N ILE A 270 3.04 2.10 9.16
CA ILE A 270 1.63 1.99 9.53
C ILE A 270 1.18 3.34 10.08
N TRP A 271 0.02 3.81 9.61
CA TRP A 271 -0.60 5.05 10.06
C TRP A 271 -2.10 4.89 10.17
N VAL A 272 -2.75 5.86 10.80
CA VAL A 272 -4.21 5.93 10.86
C VAL A 272 -4.68 7.07 9.98
N ASP A 273 -5.51 6.74 8.99
CA ASP A 273 -6.19 7.74 8.17
C ASP A 273 -7.52 8.09 8.85
N ALA A 274 -7.58 9.27 9.46
CA ALA A 274 -8.73 9.76 10.21
C ALA A 274 -9.47 10.86 9.45
N PHE A 275 -10.80 10.73 9.34
CA PHE A 275 -11.63 11.68 8.62
C PHE A 275 -12.44 12.53 9.59
N PHE A 276 -12.00 13.76 9.81
CA PHE A 276 -12.67 14.72 10.69
C PHE A 276 -13.72 15.52 9.93
N GLN A 277 -14.82 15.88 10.59
CA GLN A 277 -15.77 16.83 10.02
C GLN A 277 -15.10 18.21 9.87
N GLU A 278 -15.39 18.92 8.80
CA GLU A 278 -14.80 20.24 8.52
C GLU A 278 -14.99 21.26 9.66
N LYS A 279 -16.06 21.13 10.46
CA LYS A 279 -16.29 21.94 11.67
C LYS A 279 -15.15 21.84 12.70
N HIS A 280 -14.41 20.74 12.71
CA HIS A 280 -13.28 20.51 13.60
C HIS A 280 -11.93 20.90 12.98
N ALA A 281 -11.91 21.31 11.70
CA ALA A 281 -10.69 21.72 11.00
C ALA A 281 -9.86 22.79 11.74
N PRO A 282 -10.45 23.84 12.34
CA PRO A 282 -9.69 24.87 13.05
C PRO A 282 -8.92 24.36 14.28
N LYS A 283 -9.29 23.19 14.81
CA LYS A 283 -8.66 22.57 15.98
C LYS A 283 -7.54 21.61 15.60
N LEU A 284 -7.44 21.22 14.34
CA LEU A 284 -6.43 20.28 13.86
C LEU A 284 -5.12 21.02 13.59
N ARG A 285 -4.03 20.56 14.20
CA ARG A 285 -2.67 21.07 13.98
C ARG A 285 -1.73 19.90 13.67
N VAL A 286 -0.82 20.11 12.73
CA VAL A 286 0.28 19.16 12.49
C VAL A 286 1.13 19.10 13.76
N GLY A 287 1.44 17.89 14.22
CA GLY A 287 2.16 17.65 15.47
C GLY A 287 1.27 17.47 16.70
N ALA A 288 -0.04 17.71 16.62
CA ALA A 288 -0.94 17.51 17.75
C ALA A 288 -0.95 16.04 18.20
N ARG A 289 -1.02 15.82 19.52
CA ARG A 289 -1.17 14.50 20.10
C ARG A 289 -2.61 14.02 19.94
N VAL A 290 -2.76 12.74 19.60
CA VAL A 290 -4.05 12.11 19.46
C VAL A 290 -4.08 10.78 20.18
N THR A 291 -5.21 10.48 20.78
CA THR A 291 -5.51 9.19 21.38
C THR A 291 -6.32 8.37 20.38
N VAL A 292 -5.80 7.23 19.98
CA VAL A 292 -6.47 6.28 19.07
C VAL A 292 -7.00 5.12 19.88
N ARG A 293 -8.28 4.79 19.69
CA ARG A 293 -8.96 3.71 20.38
C ARG A 293 -9.55 2.74 19.38
N ALA A 294 -9.31 1.45 19.57
CA ALA A 294 -9.97 0.40 18.79
C ALA A 294 -11.49 0.44 19.01
N LEU A 295 -12.27 0.08 17.98
CA LEU A 295 -13.74 0.12 18.07
C LEU A 295 -14.30 -0.83 19.13
N ASP A 296 -13.62 -1.95 19.38
CA ASP A 296 -13.94 -2.90 20.45
C ASP A 296 -13.63 -2.37 21.87
N GLY A 297 -12.95 -1.23 21.96
CA GLY A 297 -12.57 -0.57 23.21
C GLY A 297 -11.47 -1.28 24.00
N ARG A 298 -10.86 -2.35 23.48
CA ARG A 298 -9.87 -3.15 24.21
C ARG A 298 -8.48 -2.51 24.21
N GLU A 299 -8.15 -1.83 23.12
CA GLU A 299 -6.82 -1.28 22.88
C GLU A 299 -6.90 0.22 22.68
N THR A 300 -5.99 0.95 23.32
CA THR A 300 -5.82 2.40 23.17
C THR A 300 -4.34 2.70 23.06
N TRP A 301 -3.97 3.52 22.09
CA TRP A 301 -2.59 3.91 21.86
C TRP A 301 -2.49 5.39 21.51
N ARG A 302 -1.27 5.93 21.59
CA ARG A 302 -1.00 7.34 21.30
C ARG A 302 -0.41 7.48 19.90
N GLY A 303 -0.81 8.55 19.23
CA GLY A 303 -0.30 8.94 17.94
C GLY A 303 -0.12 10.44 17.83
N ARG A 304 0.44 10.86 16.71
CA ARG A 304 0.67 12.27 16.38
C ARG A 304 0.13 12.57 15.00
N VAL A 305 -0.46 13.75 14.84
CA VAL A 305 -0.86 14.23 13.51
C VAL A 305 0.39 14.49 12.67
N GLU A 306 0.58 13.72 11.60
CA GLU A 306 1.70 13.87 10.67
C GLU A 306 1.36 14.88 9.57
N SER A 307 0.17 14.75 8.97
CA SER A 307 -0.27 15.66 7.92
C SER A 307 -1.78 15.86 7.93
N ILE A 308 -2.20 17.05 7.55
CA ILE A 308 -3.60 17.43 7.40
C ILE A 308 -3.81 17.80 5.94
N ARG A 309 -4.68 17.07 5.24
CA ARG A 309 -5.02 17.36 3.84
C ARG A 309 -6.42 17.96 3.78
N GLY A 310 -6.51 19.17 3.24
CA GLY A 310 -7.77 19.82 2.90
C GLY A 310 -8.22 19.45 1.49
N GLY A 311 -9.50 19.16 1.29
CA GLY A 311 -10.11 19.12 -0.05
C GLY A 311 -10.86 17.84 -0.40
N VAL A 312 -11.96 18.03 -1.11
CA VAL A 312 -12.78 17.00 -1.77
C VAL A 312 -12.07 16.63 -3.08
N GLY A 313 -11.18 15.62 -3.09
CA GLY A 313 -10.73 15.08 -4.37
C GLY A 313 -9.31 14.52 -4.40
N ARG A 314 -9.25 13.24 -4.80
CA ARG A 314 -8.07 12.52 -5.30
C ARG A 314 -6.95 12.31 -4.28
N ILE A 315 -7.28 11.58 -3.22
CA ILE A 315 -6.26 10.72 -2.63
C ILE A 315 -6.03 9.59 -3.66
N ALA A 316 -4.84 9.52 -4.25
CA ALA A 316 -4.43 8.39 -5.06
C ALA A 316 -4.14 7.22 -4.11
N TYR A 317 -5.02 6.22 -4.10
CA TYR A 317 -4.97 5.07 -3.17
C TYR A 317 -4.23 3.85 -3.74
N GLU A 318 -3.40 4.04 -4.76
CA GLU A 318 -2.97 2.94 -5.64
C GLU A 318 -2.18 1.83 -4.94
N ASN A 319 -1.60 2.09 -3.75
CA ASN A 319 -0.79 1.14 -2.99
C ASN A 319 -1.11 1.10 -1.49
N PHE A 320 -2.36 1.32 -1.09
CA PHE A 320 -2.79 1.19 0.31
C PHE A 320 -3.53 -0.12 0.55
N ALA A 321 -3.35 -0.70 1.73
CA ALA A 321 -3.98 -1.97 2.07
C ALA A 321 -5.47 -1.81 2.43
N ALA A 322 -5.87 -0.68 3.03
CA ALA A 322 -7.27 -0.36 3.30
C ALA A 322 -7.80 0.64 2.25
N GLY A 323 -8.65 0.16 1.34
CA GLY A 323 -9.43 1.02 0.44
C GLY A 323 -10.60 1.68 1.17
N LEU A 324 -10.91 2.95 0.86
CA LEU A 324 -11.99 3.69 1.50
C LEU A 324 -13.29 3.65 0.67
N PRO A 325 -14.47 3.49 1.29
CA PRO A 325 -15.74 3.64 0.57
C PRO A 325 -15.92 5.05 -0.01
N GLY A 326 -16.40 5.13 -1.26
CA GLY A 326 -16.38 6.34 -2.10
C GLY A 326 -17.17 7.55 -1.61
N ASP A 327 -18.00 7.39 -0.58
CA ASP A 327 -18.90 8.44 -0.08
C ASP A 327 -18.28 9.36 0.99
N PHE A 328 -17.03 9.11 1.41
CA PHE A 328 -16.44 9.76 2.59
C PHE A 328 -15.67 11.06 2.35
N THR A 329 -15.59 11.58 1.12
CA THR A 329 -14.78 12.80 0.84
C THR A 329 -15.53 14.12 1.02
N ARG A 330 -16.86 14.13 1.08
CA ARG A 330 -17.64 15.39 1.16
C ARG A 330 -17.54 16.02 2.56
N ARG A 331 -17.11 17.30 2.61
CA ARG A 331 -17.10 18.15 3.83
C ARG A 331 -16.30 17.59 5.01
N ARG A 332 -15.17 16.94 4.70
CA ARG A 332 -14.28 16.32 5.68
C ARG A 332 -12.83 16.67 5.40
N VAL A 333 -12.05 16.64 6.47
CA VAL A 333 -10.59 16.85 6.45
C VAL A 333 -9.94 15.50 6.73
N ALA A 334 -9.08 15.06 5.81
CA ALA A 334 -8.30 13.84 5.97
C ALA A 334 -7.05 14.16 6.78
N VAL A 335 -6.89 13.49 7.91
CA VAL A 335 -5.76 13.66 8.83
C VAL A 335 -5.02 12.34 8.89
N ARG A 336 -3.74 12.36 8.53
CA ARG A 336 -2.86 11.22 8.73
C ARG A 336 -2.25 11.32 10.12
N VAL A 337 -2.42 10.25 10.89
CA VAL A 337 -1.89 10.10 12.24
C VAL A 337 -0.80 9.04 12.22
N ALA A 338 0.43 9.43 12.54
CA ALA A 338 1.53 8.51 12.78
C ALA A 338 1.39 7.88 14.17
N MET A 339 1.71 6.59 14.27
CA MET A 339 1.71 5.86 15.54
C MET A 339 3.00 6.19 16.31
N GLU A 340 2.89 6.57 17.60
CA GLU A 340 4.06 6.92 18.44
C GLU A 340 4.43 5.79 19.40
N SER A 341 3.47 4.95 19.79
CA SER A 341 3.71 3.73 20.57
C SER A 341 3.74 2.49 19.67
N ASP A 342 4.35 1.42 20.17
CA ASP A 342 4.32 0.10 19.53
C ASP A 342 2.89 -0.30 19.16
N ASN A 343 2.75 -0.86 17.96
CA ASN A 343 1.47 -1.31 17.44
C ASN A 343 0.96 -2.48 18.30
N PRO A 344 -0.25 -2.41 18.88
CA PRO A 344 -0.80 -3.51 19.69
C PRO A 344 -1.13 -4.77 18.88
N TYR A 345 -1.19 -4.66 17.54
CA TYR A 345 -1.57 -5.77 16.67
C TYR A 345 -0.39 -6.61 16.19
N GLU A 346 -0.56 -7.93 16.21
CA GLU A 346 0.43 -8.88 15.70
C GLU A 346 0.43 -8.98 14.17
N ALA A 347 1.49 -9.58 13.62
CA ALA A 347 1.64 -9.90 12.20
C ALA A 347 0.48 -10.76 11.64
N SER A 348 0.00 -11.72 12.44
CA SER A 348 -1.14 -12.59 12.11
C SER A 348 -2.44 -11.82 11.88
N GLN A 349 -2.56 -10.62 12.47
CA GLN A 349 -3.68 -9.71 12.33
C GLN A 349 -3.38 -8.57 11.34
N PHE A 350 -2.37 -8.76 10.48
CA PHE A 350 -1.90 -7.76 9.52
C PHE A 350 -1.57 -6.42 10.19
N PHE A 351 -1.08 -6.44 11.42
CA PHE A 351 -0.83 -5.23 12.22
C PHE A 351 -2.05 -4.31 12.36
N GLY A 352 -3.26 -4.87 12.32
CA GLY A 352 -4.53 -4.16 12.47
C GLY A 352 -4.97 -3.40 11.22
N VAL A 353 -4.23 -3.51 10.11
CA VAL A 353 -4.54 -2.84 8.85
C VAL A 353 -5.94 -3.23 8.36
N GLY A 354 -6.73 -2.22 7.98
CA GLY A 354 -8.13 -2.37 7.60
C GLY A 354 -9.14 -2.28 8.74
N ARG A 355 -8.70 -2.26 10.01
CA ARG A 355 -9.61 -2.07 11.16
C ARG A 355 -10.05 -0.61 11.28
N SER A 356 -11.32 -0.43 11.67
CA SER A 356 -11.87 0.87 12.04
C SER A 356 -11.47 1.24 13.47
N VAL A 357 -11.07 2.49 13.67
CA VAL A 357 -10.65 3.05 14.94
C VAL A 357 -11.31 4.41 15.17
N VAL A 358 -11.34 4.84 16.43
CA VAL A 358 -11.80 6.16 16.84
C VAL A 358 -10.59 6.98 17.25
N VAL A 359 -10.45 8.17 16.68
CA VAL A 359 -9.34 9.09 16.98
C VAL A 359 -9.89 10.31 17.69
N ALA A 360 -9.37 10.61 18.89
CA ALA A 360 -9.64 11.83 19.64
C ALA A 360 -8.39 12.69 19.67
N VAL A 361 -8.52 13.98 19.35
CA VAL A 361 -7.43 14.95 19.49
C VAL A 361 -7.42 15.45 20.93
N ASP A 362 -6.24 15.45 21.55
CA ASP A 362 -6.09 15.99 22.90
C ASP A 362 -6.05 17.52 22.80
N ASP A 363 -7.00 18.20 23.44
CA ASP A 363 -7.12 19.68 23.46
C ASP A 363 -6.04 20.37 24.34
N HIS A 364 -5.01 19.63 24.77
CA HIS A 364 -3.99 20.10 25.71
C HIS A 364 -2.68 20.43 25.00
N GLU A 365 -2.65 21.56 24.26
CA GLU A 365 -1.45 22.41 24.08
C GLU A 365 -1.81 23.80 23.52
#